data_AF-A0A256XQX2-F1
#
_entry.id   AF-A0A256XQX2-F1
#
_cell.length_a   1.000
_cell.length_b   1.000
_cell.length_c   1.000
_cell.angle_alpha   90.00
_cell.angle_beta   90.00
_cell.angle_gamma   90.00
#
_symmetry.space_group_name_H-M   'P 1'
#
loop_
_entity.id
_entity.type
_entity.pdbx_description
1 polymer ?
#
loop_
_entity_poly.entity_id
_entity_poly.type
_entity_poly.pdbx_seq_one_letter_code
_entity_poly.pdbx_strand_id
1 'polypeptide(L)'
;MYSRALDLGLNAMILTSYLEGEAKEVGIVLASIARQIYYRDQPLAKPCAVLVGGETTVTLDVYGGGWGGRNQELACSAALYLNGMRGAVLASIGSDGI
;
A
#
# COMPACT_ATOMS: atom_id res chain seq x y z
N MET A 1 -6.90 10.04 9.03
CA MET A 1 -6.13 10.05 7.76
C MET A 1 -6.96 10.56 6.59
N TYR A 2 -8.19 10.08 6.36
CA TYR A 2 -9.05 10.55 5.26
C TYR A 2 -9.34 12.05 5.28
N SER A 3 -9.86 12.58 6.39
CA SER A 3 -10.10 14.02 6.57
C SER A 3 -8.84 14.84 6.32
N ARG A 4 -7.71 14.41 6.92
CA ARG A 4 -6.42 15.07 6.74
C ARG A 4 -5.94 15.10 5.28
N ALA A 5 -6.23 14.07 4.48
CA ALA A 5 -5.89 14.07 3.06
C ALA A 5 -6.71 15.11 2.29
N LEU A 6 -8.00 15.24 2.61
CA LEU A 6 -8.86 16.28 2.04
C LEU A 6 -8.39 17.69 2.43
N ASP A 7 -8.01 17.90 3.70
CA ASP A 7 -7.47 19.18 4.19
C ASP A 7 -6.17 19.58 3.47
N LEU A 8 -5.43 18.61 2.93
CA LEU A 8 -4.22 18.82 2.13
C LEU A 8 -4.52 18.99 0.62
N GLY A 9 -5.79 19.01 0.22
CA GLY A 9 -6.21 19.19 -1.17
C GLY A 9 -6.06 17.94 -2.05
N LEU A 10 -5.96 16.75 -1.44
CA LEU A 10 -5.87 15.48 -2.18
C LEU A 10 -7.28 14.91 -2.43
N ASN A 11 -7.49 14.37 -3.62
CA ASN A 11 -8.62 13.46 -3.83
C ASN A 11 -8.38 12.21 -2.97
N ALA A 12 -9.33 11.81 -2.13
CA ALA A 12 -9.13 10.72 -1.18
C ALA A 12 -10.16 9.60 -1.38
N MET A 13 -9.73 8.35 -1.20
CA MET A 13 -10.61 7.17 -1.23
C MET A 13 -10.18 6.19 -0.16
N ILE A 14 -11.13 5.68 0.64
CA ILE A 14 -10.91 4.49 1.47
C ILE A 14 -11.24 3.28 0.61
N LEU A 15 -10.25 2.45 0.30
CA LEU A 15 -10.46 1.24 -0.50
C LEU A 15 -11.15 0.15 0.30
N THR A 16 -10.63 -0.13 1.50
CA THR A 16 -11.20 -1.07 2.47
C THR A 16 -10.56 -0.85 3.84
N SER A 17 -11.26 -1.22 4.91
CA SER A 17 -10.73 -1.33 6.27
C SER A 17 -10.53 -2.78 6.73
N TYR A 18 -10.75 -3.74 5.82
CA TYR A 18 -10.71 -5.18 6.06
C TYR A 18 -9.74 -5.86 5.10
N LEU A 19 -8.61 -5.21 4.78
CA LEU A 19 -7.58 -5.80 3.93
C LEU A 19 -6.93 -6.97 4.68
N GLU A 20 -7.02 -8.16 4.11
CA GLU A 20 -6.43 -9.37 4.65
C GLU A 20 -5.69 -10.13 3.55
N GLY A 21 -4.92 -11.13 3.96
CA GLY A 21 -4.15 -11.98 3.07
C GLY A 21 -2.67 -11.67 3.11
N GLU A 22 -1.95 -12.23 2.15
CA GLU A 22 -0.51 -12.34 2.25
C GLU A 22 0.21 -11.06 1.86
N ALA A 23 1.05 -10.54 2.77
CA ALA A 23 1.61 -9.20 2.69
C ALA A 23 2.31 -8.93 1.34
N LYS A 24 3.12 -9.89 0.86
CA LYS A 24 3.75 -9.81 -0.45
C LYS A 24 2.75 -9.70 -1.60
N GLU A 25 1.66 -10.47 -1.58
CA GLU A 25 0.65 -10.48 -2.64
C GLU A 25 -0.18 -9.20 -2.60
N VAL A 26 -0.57 -8.78 -1.41
CA VAL A 26 -1.26 -7.51 -1.18
C VAL A 26 -0.43 -6.33 -1.68
N GLY A 27 0.89 -6.33 -1.47
CA GLY A 27 1.79 -5.31 -2.01
C GLY A 27 1.71 -5.20 -3.53
N ILE A 28 1.66 -6.32 -4.24
CA ILE A 28 1.52 -6.37 -5.71
C ILE A 28 0.17 -5.76 -6.13
N VAL A 29 -0.91 -6.14 -5.46
CA VAL A 29 -2.26 -5.64 -5.74
C VAL A 29 -2.34 -4.13 -5.52
N LEU A 30 -1.85 -3.62 -4.39
CA LEU A 30 -1.85 -2.18 -4.12
C LEU A 30 -1.00 -1.39 -5.12
N ALA A 31 0.15 -1.93 -5.51
CA ALA A 31 0.97 -1.33 -6.57
C ALA A 31 0.25 -1.31 -7.92
N SER A 32 -0.55 -2.33 -8.25
CA SER A 32 -1.37 -2.34 -9.47
C SER A 32 -2.42 -1.21 -9.49
N ILE A 33 -3.05 -0.94 -8.35
CA ILE A 33 -4.02 0.17 -8.20
C ILE A 33 -3.31 1.51 -8.35
N ALA A 34 -2.16 1.67 -7.69
CA ALA A 34 -1.34 2.87 -7.82
C ALA A 34 -0.89 3.11 -9.27
N ARG A 35 -0.52 2.06 -10.02
CA ARG A 35 -0.21 2.14 -11.46
C ARG A 35 -1.40 2.59 -12.29
N GLN A 36 -2.59 2.04 -12.03
CA GLN A 36 -3.81 2.46 -12.71
C GLN A 36 -4.07 3.96 -12.51
N ILE A 37 -3.96 4.45 -11.27
CA ILE A 37 -4.11 5.86 -10.94
C ILE A 37 -3.03 6.70 -11.64
N TYR A 38 -1.77 6.25 -11.58
CA TYR A 38 -0.64 6.98 -12.14
C TYR A 38 -0.77 7.18 -13.66
N TYR A 39 -1.14 6.13 -14.40
CA TYR A 39 -1.22 6.21 -15.86
C TYR A 39 -2.59 6.63 -16.41
N ARG A 40 -3.67 6.48 -15.64
CA ARG A 40 -5.04 6.65 -16.14
C ARG A 40 -5.92 7.60 -15.34
N ASP A 41 -5.45 8.12 -14.20
CA ASP A 41 -6.26 8.96 -13.30
C ASP A 41 -7.58 8.28 -12.88
N GLN A 42 -7.51 6.96 -12.70
CA GLN A 42 -8.64 6.11 -12.34
C GLN A 42 -8.22 5.11 -11.25
N PRO A 43 -9.11 4.77 -10.31
CA PRO A 43 -10.47 5.29 -10.12
C PRO A 43 -10.50 6.71 -9.52
N LEU A 44 -9.34 7.31 -9.28
CA LEU A 44 -9.18 8.59 -8.60
C LEU A 44 -8.21 9.49 -9.37
N ALA A 45 -8.61 10.75 -9.58
CA ALA A 45 -7.77 11.72 -10.27
C ALA A 45 -6.62 12.21 -9.38
N LYS A 46 -5.40 12.33 -9.91
CA LYS A 46 -4.26 12.91 -9.19
C LYS A 46 -4.45 14.44 -9.02
N PRO A 47 -3.94 15.05 -7.93
CA PRO A 47 -3.22 14.43 -6.81
C PRO A 47 -4.18 13.72 -5.86
N CYS A 48 -3.81 12.53 -5.38
CA CYS A 48 -4.71 11.71 -4.58
C CYS A 48 -4.04 10.84 -3.52
N ALA A 49 -4.85 10.37 -2.58
CA ALA A 49 -4.49 9.40 -1.55
C ALA A 49 -5.51 8.24 -1.53
N VAL A 50 -5.01 7.01 -1.67
CA VAL A 50 -5.79 5.79 -1.43
C VAL A 50 -5.43 5.29 -0.04
N LEU A 51 -6.43 5.15 0.81
CA LEU A 51 -6.28 4.67 2.18
C LEU A 51 -6.80 3.24 2.28
N VAL A 52 -6.00 2.39 2.90
CA VAL A 52 -6.32 0.98 3.11
C VAL A 52 -6.01 0.63 4.56
N GLY A 53 -6.92 -0.07 5.21
CA GLY A 53 -6.76 -0.59 6.56
C GLY A 53 -7.06 -2.09 6.57
N GLY A 54 -6.47 -2.79 7.54
CA GLY A 54 -6.64 -4.23 7.71
C GLY A 54 -5.39 -4.84 8.35
N GLU A 55 -5.30 -6.16 8.26
CA GLU A 55 -4.31 -6.97 8.94
C GLU A 55 -3.85 -8.07 7.98
N THR A 56 -2.67 -7.89 7.38
CA THR A 56 -2.10 -8.89 6.46
C THR A 56 -1.40 -10.01 7.23
N THR A 57 -0.89 -11.04 6.56
CA THR A 57 -0.08 -12.09 7.18
C THR A 57 1.20 -12.35 6.39
N VAL A 58 2.17 -12.97 7.05
CA VAL A 58 3.40 -13.45 6.43
C VAL A 58 3.61 -14.90 6.85
N THR A 59 3.68 -15.76 5.85
CA THR A 59 3.95 -17.17 5.95
C THR A 59 5.45 -17.33 5.92
N LEU A 60 6.00 -17.66 7.09
CA LEU A 60 7.43 -17.86 7.25
C LEU A 60 7.84 -19.19 6.61
N ASP A 61 8.88 -19.15 5.79
CA ASP A 61 9.55 -20.37 5.35
C ASP A 61 10.42 -20.90 6.49
N VAL A 62 10.18 -22.14 6.89
CA VAL A 62 10.92 -22.84 7.96
C VAL A 62 12.41 -22.99 7.64
N TYR A 63 12.81 -22.87 6.37
CA TYR A 63 14.21 -23.00 5.93
C TYR A 63 14.85 -21.65 5.55
N GLY A 64 14.04 -20.59 5.42
CA GLY A 64 14.47 -19.26 4.99
C GLY A 64 14.46 -18.28 6.16
N GLY A 65 15.61 -18.06 6.80
CA GLY A 65 15.76 -17.04 7.83
C GLY A 65 15.75 -15.62 7.27
N GLY A 66 15.16 -14.67 8.00
CA GLY A 66 15.14 -13.25 7.66
C GLY A 66 14.58 -12.40 8.79
N TRP A 67 14.82 -11.09 8.71
CA TRP A 67 14.25 -10.10 9.63
C TRP A 67 13.27 -9.23 8.88
N GLY A 68 12.08 -9.04 9.45
CA GLY A 68 11.07 -8.18 8.88
C GLY A 68 9.70 -8.39 9.50
N GLY A 69 8.70 -7.78 8.89
CA GLY A 69 7.32 -7.90 9.29
C GLY A 69 6.40 -7.59 8.12
N ARG A 70 5.10 -7.79 8.35
CA ARG A 70 4.06 -7.77 7.31
C ARG A 70 3.99 -6.43 6.57
N ASN A 71 4.10 -5.31 7.29
CA ASN A 71 4.18 -3.97 6.70
C ASN A 71 5.44 -3.78 5.83
N GLN A 72 6.58 -4.30 6.28
CA GLN A 72 7.85 -4.19 5.55
C GLN A 72 7.83 -5.05 4.29
N GLU A 73 7.28 -6.26 4.37
CA GLU A 73 7.14 -7.16 3.23
C GLU A 73 6.17 -6.62 2.17
N LEU A 74 5.03 -6.07 2.60
CA LEU A 74 4.08 -5.39 1.71
C LEU A 74 4.76 -4.23 0.97
N ALA A 75 5.45 -3.35 1.70
CA ALA A 75 6.14 -2.20 1.11
C ALA A 75 7.27 -2.64 0.16
N CYS A 76 8.05 -3.65 0.54
CA CYS A 76 9.13 -4.20 -0.27
C CYS A 76 8.60 -4.81 -1.58
N SER A 77 7.54 -5.63 -1.49
CA SER A 77 6.89 -6.22 -2.65
C SER A 77 6.35 -5.15 -3.60
N ALA A 78 5.64 -4.14 -3.07
CA ALA A 78 5.10 -3.05 -3.87
C ALA A 78 6.19 -2.22 -4.57
N ALA A 79 7.33 -1.99 -3.92
CA ALA A 79 8.41 -1.15 -4.45
C ALA A 79 8.92 -1.61 -5.82
N LEU A 80 8.98 -2.93 -6.05
CA LEU A 80 9.39 -3.51 -7.34
C LEU A 80 8.49 -3.05 -8.50
N TYR A 81 7.20 -2.90 -8.24
CA TYR A 81 6.19 -2.52 -9.24
C TYR A 81 5.97 -1.02 -9.35
N LEU A 82 6.37 -0.25 -8.33
CA LEU A 82 6.33 1.21 -8.32
C LEU A 82 7.60 1.85 -8.89
N ASN A 83 8.63 1.05 -9.21
CA ASN A 83 9.88 1.54 -9.75
C ASN A 83 9.66 2.42 -11.00
N GLY A 84 10.28 3.61 -11.00
CA GLY A 84 10.16 4.59 -12.09
C GLY A 84 8.93 5.50 -12.03
N MET A 85 7.96 5.27 -11.13
CA MET A 85 6.77 6.11 -10.98
C MET A 85 7.05 7.33 -10.08
N ARG A 86 7.63 8.39 -10.66
CA ARG A 86 7.99 9.61 -9.91
C ARG A 86 6.75 10.28 -9.31
N GLY A 87 6.78 10.55 -8.01
CA GLY A 87 5.66 11.19 -7.30
C GLY A 87 4.58 10.21 -6.82
N ALA A 88 4.74 8.90 -7.05
CA ALA A 88 3.95 7.87 -6.38
C ALA A 88 4.69 7.35 -5.14
N VAL A 89 3.95 7.19 -4.04
CA VAL A 89 4.48 6.65 -2.78
C VAL A 89 3.47 5.64 -2.24
N LEU A 90 3.99 4.52 -1.72
CA LEU A 90 3.23 3.60 -0.88
C LEU A 90 3.89 3.56 0.50
N ALA A 91 3.08 3.71 1.55
CA ALA A 91 3.51 3.58 2.93
C ALA A 91 2.60 2.57 3.65
N SER A 92 3.21 1.62 4.36
CA SER A 92 2.53 0.62 5.19
C SER A 92 3.03 0.74 6.61
N ILE A 93 2.15 0.92 7.58
CA ILE A 93 2.50 1.32 8.95
C ILE A 93 1.62 0.53 9.94
N GLY A 94 2.26 -0.13 10.90
CA GLY A 94 1.59 -0.71 12.06
C GLY A 94 1.09 0.38 13.00
N SER A 95 -0.18 0.35 13.38
CA SER A 95 -0.76 1.36 14.28
C SER A 95 -0.21 1.25 15.71
N ASP A 96 0.33 0.10 16.07
CA ASP A 96 1.05 -0.20 17.31
C ASP A 96 2.47 0.37 17.34
N GLY A 97 2.97 0.86 16.20
CA GLY A 97 4.28 1.51 16.08
C GLY A 97 5.46 0.54 15.91
N ILE A 98 5.20 -0.72 15.59
CA ILE A 98 6.21 -1.77 15.36
C ILE A 98 6.21 -2.23 13.89
#